data_AF-A0A346YSD3-F1
#
_entry.id   AF-A0A346YSD3-F1
#
_cell.length_a   1.000
_cell.length_b   1.000
_cell.length_c   1.000
_cell.angle_alpha   90.00
_cell.angle_beta   90.00
_cell.angle_gamma   90.00
#
_symmetry.space_group_name_H-M   'P 1'
#
loop_
_entity.id
_entity.type
_entity.pdbx_description
1 polymer ?
#
loop_
_entity_poly.entity_id
_entity_poly.type
_entity_poly.pdbx_seq_one_letter_code
_entity_poly.pdbx_strand_id
1 'polypeptide(L)'
;MAKAPKTEHSELAGEFTQDDITVLVDIYREAGTNGDWTLEVITPDEDVTSWEEPFATDREAFDEFLATVERDGIRSFFGEPDPEPMVH
;
A
#
# COMPACT_ATOMS: atom_id res chain seq x y z
N MET A 1 12.99 -26.18 8.56
CA MET A 1 11.51 -26.13 8.53
C MET A 1 11.13 -24.73 8.09
N ALA A 2 10.62 -24.54 6.88
CA ALA A 2 10.13 -23.24 6.44
C ALA A 2 8.88 -22.95 7.29
N LYS A 3 8.92 -21.88 8.09
CA LYS A 3 7.71 -21.38 8.74
C LYS A 3 6.76 -21.00 7.62
N ALA A 4 5.55 -21.55 7.62
CA ALA A 4 4.52 -21.14 6.68
C ALA A 4 4.40 -19.60 6.72
N PRO A 5 4.13 -18.94 5.58
CA PRO A 5 3.88 -17.50 5.59
C PRO A 5 2.72 -17.25 6.57
N LYS A 6 2.95 -16.32 7.49
CA LYS A 6 1.96 -15.93 8.50
C LYS A 6 0.84 -15.08 7.91
N THR A 7 1.00 -14.68 6.65
CA THR A 7 0.12 -13.79 5.92
C THR A 7 -0.29 -14.41 4.59
N GLU A 8 -1.50 -14.10 4.15
CA GLU A 8 -1.96 -14.36 2.78
C GLU A 8 -2.11 -13.02 2.05
N HIS A 9 -1.83 -13.03 0.75
CA HIS A 9 -1.89 -11.84 -0.10
C HIS A 9 -3.13 -11.90 -0.99
N SER A 10 -3.73 -10.74 -1.26
CA SER A 10 -4.83 -10.63 -2.21
C SER A 10 -4.36 -10.87 -3.64
N GLU A 11 -5.27 -11.33 -4.49
CA GLU A 11 -5.07 -11.37 -5.95
C GLU A 11 -4.95 -9.98 -6.58
N LEU A 12 -5.33 -8.91 -5.85
CA LEU A 12 -5.17 -7.51 -6.24
C LEU A 12 -3.78 -6.95 -5.89
N ALA A 13 -2.99 -7.67 -5.10
CA ALA A 13 -1.61 -7.31 -4.85
C ALA A 13 -0.75 -7.56 -6.10
N GLY A 14 0.18 -6.66 -6.38
CA GLY A 14 1.06 -6.76 -7.53
C GLY A 14 1.67 -5.44 -7.97
N GLU A 15 2.46 -5.50 -9.03
CA GLU A 15 3.05 -4.30 -9.63
C GLU A 15 1.98 -3.46 -10.31
N PHE A 16 2.00 -2.15 -10.04
CA PHE A 16 1.17 -1.16 -10.70
C PHE A 16 2.06 -0.12 -11.37
N THR A 17 1.86 0.08 -12.67
CA THR A 17 2.63 1.04 -13.47
C THR A 17 1.73 2.14 -14.02
N GLN A 18 2.10 3.39 -13.77
CA GLN A 18 1.48 4.57 -14.36
C GLN A 18 2.54 5.65 -14.62
N ASP A 19 2.45 6.33 -15.76
CA ASP A 19 3.38 7.42 -16.09
C ASP A 19 4.88 7.02 -16.03
N ASP A 20 5.21 5.79 -16.46
CA ASP A 20 6.57 5.18 -16.39
C ASP A 20 7.08 4.92 -14.96
N ILE A 21 6.24 5.14 -13.95
CA ILE A 21 6.53 4.86 -12.54
C ILE A 21 5.85 3.54 -12.17
N THR A 22 6.63 2.62 -11.60
CA THR A 22 6.12 1.34 -11.08
C THR A 22 6.25 1.31 -9.57
N VAL A 23 5.18 0.92 -8.88
CA VAL A 23 5.17 0.62 -7.45
C VAL A 23 4.64 -0.79 -7.24
N LEU A 24 5.00 -1.44 -6.14
CA LEU A 24 4.40 -2.69 -5.70
C LEU A 24 3.27 -2.38 -4.72
N VAL A 25 2.05 -2.75 -5.09
CA VAL A 25 0.89 -2.70 -4.21
C VAL A 25 0.83 -4.03 -3.46
N ASP A 26 1.11 -4.02 -2.16
CA ASP A 26 1.00 -5.20 -1.32
C ASP A 26 -0.25 -5.13 -0.45
N ILE A 27 -1.15 -6.10 -0.63
CA ILE A 27 -2.39 -6.21 0.11
C ILE A 27 -2.42 -7.57 0.79
N TYR A 28 -2.37 -7.58 2.12
CA TYR A 28 -2.22 -8.82 2.88
C TYR A 28 -3.00 -8.82 4.19
N ARG A 29 -3.21 -10.01 4.75
CA ARG A 29 -3.81 -10.21 6.08
C ARG A 29 -3.25 -11.45 6.76
N GLU A 30 -3.59 -11.69 8.03
CA GLU A 30 -3.20 -12.91 8.74
C GLU A 30 -3.84 -14.16 8.08
N ALA A 31 -2.99 -15.10 7.66
CA ALA A 31 -3.40 -16.26 6.88
C ALA A 31 -4.35 -17.17 7.67
N GLY A 32 -5.44 -17.60 7.01
CA GLY A 32 -6.41 -18.50 7.63
C GLY A 32 -7.34 -17.81 8.63
N THR A 33 -7.38 -16.48 8.61
CA THR A 33 -8.33 -15.67 9.36
C THR A 33 -9.25 -14.89 8.41
N ASN A 34 -10.34 -14.36 8.95
CA ASN A 34 -11.14 -13.31 8.30
C ASN A 34 -10.81 -11.94 8.90
N GLY A 35 -9.54 -11.71 9.24
CA GLY A 35 -9.08 -10.41 9.72
C GLY A 35 -9.11 -9.36 8.63
N ASP A 36 -8.94 -8.10 9.04
CA ASP A 36 -8.86 -6.95 8.15
C ASP A 36 -7.58 -7.01 7.30
N TRP A 37 -7.63 -6.34 6.15
CA TRP A 37 -6.58 -6.26 5.16
C TRP A 37 -5.69 -5.03 5.39
N THR A 38 -4.40 -5.23 5.27
CA THR A 38 -3.40 -4.16 5.27
C THR A 38 -3.06 -3.82 3.83
N LEU A 39 -2.91 -2.53 3.54
CA LEU A 39 -2.37 -2.00 2.30
C LEU A 39 -0.99 -1.41 2.57
N GLU A 40 -0.03 -1.78 1.74
CA GLU A 40 1.28 -1.16 1.66
C GLU A 40 1.60 -0.86 0.19
N VAL A 41 2.21 0.30 -0.06
CA VAL A 41 2.76 0.64 -1.37
C VAL A 41 4.26 0.75 -1.22
N ILE A 42 4.98 -0.09 -1.95
CA ILE A 42 6.43 -0.18 -1.92
C ILE A 42 6.99 0.40 -3.20
N THR A 43 7.84 1.41 -3.08
CA THR A 43 8.55 1.99 -4.23
C THR A 43 9.72 1.09 -4.64
N PRO A 44 10.28 1.29 -5.86
CA PRO A 44 11.53 0.68 -6.27
C PRO A 44 12.73 1.02 -5.37
N ASP A 45 12.66 2.09 -4.57
CA ASP A 45 13.70 2.45 -3.57
C ASP A 45 13.45 1.78 -2.21
N GLU A 46 12.48 0.86 -2.14
CA GLU A 46 12.07 0.17 -0.92
C GLU A 46 11.43 1.08 0.15
N ASP A 47 11.00 2.30 -0.23
CA ASP A 47 10.15 3.13 0.63
C ASP A 47 8.75 2.51 0.73
N VAL A 48 8.19 2.50 1.94
CA VAL A 48 6.89 1.90 2.22
C VAL A 48 5.93 2.97 2.69
N THR A 49 4.83 3.13 1.96
CA THR A 49 3.67 3.90 2.39
C THR A 49 2.62 2.94 2.94
N SER A 50 2.17 3.17 4.17
CA SER A 50 1.14 2.36 4.82
C SER A 50 0.00 3.24 5.34
N TRP A 51 -1.17 2.63 5.52
CA TRP A 51 -2.36 3.29 6.03
C TRP A 51 -2.54 2.93 7.52
N GLU A 52 -3.00 3.90 8.32
CA GLU A 52 -3.20 3.70 9.77
C GLU A 52 -4.37 2.74 10.07
N GLU A 53 -5.43 2.81 9.28
CA GLU A 53 -6.63 1.97 9.43
C GLU A 53 -6.62 0.83 8.41
N PRO A 54 -6.88 -0.42 8.85
CA PRO A 54 -6.98 -1.56 7.94
C PRO A 54 -8.35 -1.60 7.25
N PHE A 55 -8.45 -2.41 6.20
CA PHE A 55 -9.61 -2.50 5.31
C PHE A 55 -10.42 -3.76 5.53
N ALA A 56 -11.75 -3.67 5.46
CA ALA A 56 -12.61 -4.84 5.62
C ALA A 56 -12.47 -5.84 4.45
N THR A 57 -12.16 -5.33 3.24
CA THR A 57 -11.93 -6.14 2.04
C THR A 57 -10.64 -5.71 1.33
N ASP A 58 -10.02 -6.65 0.62
CA ASP A 58 -8.87 -6.37 -0.25
C ASP A 58 -9.23 -5.41 -1.39
N ARG A 59 -10.50 -5.42 -1.81
CA ARG A 59 -11.03 -4.49 -2.79
C ARG A 59 -11.03 -3.04 -2.28
N GLU A 60 -11.47 -2.81 -1.05
CA GLU A 60 -11.43 -1.48 -0.42
C GLU A 60 -9.99 -0.98 -0.29
N ALA A 61 -9.05 -1.85 0.11
CA ALA A 61 -7.63 -1.52 0.10
C ALA A 61 -7.16 -1.07 -1.29
N PHE A 62 -7.49 -1.83 -2.34
CA PHE A 62 -7.08 -1.46 -3.69
C PHE A 62 -7.76 -0.19 -4.22
N ASP A 63 -9.04 0.04 -3.90
CA ASP A 63 -9.75 1.27 -4.27
C ASP A 63 -9.14 2.50 -3.56
N GLU A 64 -8.68 2.39 -2.31
CA GLU A 64 -7.94 3.47 -1.63
C GLU A 64 -6.57 3.77 -2.27
N PHE A 65 -5.86 2.73 -2.72
CA PHE A 65 -4.64 2.93 -3.52
C PHE A 65 -4.94 3.74 -4.78
N LEU A 66 -5.96 3.35 -5.55
CA LEU A 66 -6.38 4.08 -6.75
C LEU A 66 -6.83 5.50 -6.44
N ALA A 67 -7.57 5.71 -5.35
CA ALA A 67 -8.02 7.03 -4.92
C ALA A 67 -6.83 7.94 -4.56
N THR A 68 -5.79 7.40 -3.92
CA THR A 68 -4.55 8.14 -3.62
C THR A 68 -3.79 8.49 -4.90
N VAL A 69 -3.68 7.54 -5.83
CA VAL A 69 -3.07 7.81 -7.15
C VAL A 69 -3.86 8.86 -7.93
N GLU A 70 -5.20 8.84 -7.89
CA GLU A 70 -6.05 9.84 -8.55
C GLU A 70 -5.92 11.23 -7.88
N ARG A 71 -5.86 11.27 -6.55
CA ARG A 71 -5.80 12.51 -5.76
C ARG A 71 -4.43 13.18 -5.79
N ASP A 72 -3.37 12.42 -5.53
CA ASP A 72 -2.02 12.94 -5.28
C ASP A 72 -1.03 12.59 -6.42
N GLY A 73 -1.39 11.62 -7.27
CA GLY A 73 -0.53 11.08 -8.30
C GLY A 73 0.40 9.98 -7.78
N ILE A 74 0.76 9.02 -8.64
CA ILE A 74 1.64 7.89 -8.28
C ILE A 74 3.02 8.34 -7.75
N ARG A 75 3.51 9.50 -8.15
CA ARG A 75 4.77 10.08 -7.67
C ARG A 75 4.73 10.49 -6.19
N SER A 76 3.56 10.58 -5.57
CA SER A 76 3.41 10.97 -4.16
C SER A 76 4.06 9.96 -3.20
N PHE A 77 4.32 8.72 -3.65
CA PHE A 77 4.94 7.67 -2.84
C PHE A 77 6.47 7.75 -2.75
N PHE A 78 7.13 8.64 -3.51
CA PHE A 78 8.58 8.82 -3.53
C PHE A 78 8.90 10.12 -2.78
N GLY A 79 9.24 10.05 -1.49
CA GLY A 79 9.18 11.19 -0.55
C GLY A 79 9.97 12.46 -0.96
N GLU A 80 9.72 13.67 -0.44
CA GLU A 80 8.49 14.43 -0.10
C GLU A 80 8.94 15.91 0.06
N PRO A 81 8.06 16.88 0.37
CA PRO A 81 8.30 17.46 1.69
C PRO A 81 7.04 17.50 2.54
N ASP A 82 7.12 16.87 3.72
CA ASP A 82 6.59 17.45 4.94
C ASP A 82 6.92 18.96 4.95
N PRO A 83 5.94 19.87 4.87
CA PRO A 83 6.16 21.16 5.49
C PRO A 83 6.19 20.87 6.99
N GLU A 84 7.39 20.94 7.61
CA GLU A 84 7.47 21.10 9.06
C GLU A 84 6.38 22.09 9.49
N PRO A 85 5.64 21.84 10.58
CA PRO A 85 4.60 22.76 11.00
C PRO A 85 5.26 24.10 11.23
N MET A 86 4.98 25.05 10.33
CA MET A 86 5.48 26.41 10.41
C MET A 86 4.72 27.07 11.56
N VAL A 87 5.18 26.80 12.78
CA VAL A 87 4.68 27.41 14.00
C VAL A 87 5.03 28.90 13.92
N HIS A 88 3.99 29.72 13.73
CA HIS A 88 4.08 31.18 13.77
C HIS A 88 4.18 31.67 15.22
#